data_AF-A0A0V1MEV4-F1
#
_entry.id   AF-A0A0V1MEV4-F1
#
_cell.length_a   1.000
_cell.length_b   1.000
_cell.length_c   1.000
_cell.angle_alpha   90.00
_cell.angle_beta   90.00
_cell.angle_gamma   90.00
#
_symmetry.space_group_name_H-M   'P 1'
#
loop_
_entity.id
_entity.type
_entity.pdbx_description
1 polymer ?
#
loop_
_entity_poly.entity_id
_entity_poly.type
_entity_poly.pdbx_seq_one_letter_code
_entity_poly.pdbx_strand_id
1 'polypeptide(L)'
;MPLPIIQTVLLIITVSQIGSALQEQQQSTGSCDLEITSRMDKSGTITSPNYPNQYPANLRCSYRFRSQNAERVQLVFTDFDLYQPPDHENSLCRGEFDHFSAYVDLDGRMSEVDTFCGVEMPPQLMSSQNLIAAEFVTHQYIVQPKRPYRGFRMIYRFVTDFGIKSGRSDSSHTCSFYYSSAESTNGTFYSPNYPGYYPRKTECHYTFDGAPNQKVRLTFTYFDVEGFGQCDNESQSDFIEFSNYRTMDRKLPRYCGNRKPPEKGVESENDFYHVIFSSNSIFDATGFFGFYQFTSKEGKHPLRRVKSAAWKMHGCWTNAVIVAALCTISCLPLL
;
A
#
# COMPACT_ATOMS: atom_id res chain seq x y z
N MET A 1 -53.78 33.00 51.75
CA MET A 1 -53.09 33.73 50.66
C MET A 1 -51.73 33.08 50.47
N PRO A 2 -51.59 32.11 49.56
CA PRO A 2 -50.36 31.32 49.40
C PRO A 2 -49.46 31.85 48.28
N LEU A 3 -48.15 31.69 48.47
CA LEU A 3 -47.03 31.98 47.57
C LEU A 3 -46.92 30.94 46.43
N PRO A 4 -46.28 31.25 45.29
CA PRO A 4 -46.33 30.42 44.10
C PRO A 4 -45.32 29.26 44.11
N ILE A 5 -45.71 28.25 43.34
CA ILE A 5 -45.14 26.92 43.16
C ILE A 5 -43.84 27.00 42.34
N ILE A 6 -42.75 26.40 42.85
CA ILE A 6 -41.55 26.10 42.06
C ILE A 6 -41.74 24.72 41.44
N GLN A 7 -41.91 24.68 40.13
CA GLN A 7 -41.99 23.43 39.36
C GLN A 7 -40.62 23.18 38.71
N THR A 8 -39.90 22.17 39.22
CA THR A 8 -38.63 21.70 38.67
C THR A 8 -38.91 20.96 37.36
N VAL A 9 -38.49 21.51 36.22
CA VAL A 9 -38.50 20.79 34.95
C VAL A 9 -37.19 20.00 34.83
N LEU A 10 -37.31 18.69 34.98
CA LEU A 10 -36.25 17.72 34.69
C LEU A 10 -36.20 17.54 33.16
N LEU A 11 -35.19 18.11 32.49
CA LEU A 11 -34.98 17.90 31.06
C LEU A 11 -34.26 16.55 30.86
N ILE A 12 -35.00 15.54 30.43
CA ILE A 12 -34.45 14.26 29.95
C ILE A 12 -33.85 14.54 28.57
N ILE A 13 -32.53 14.66 28.48
CA ILE A 13 -31.82 14.71 27.20
C ILE A 13 -31.68 13.26 26.71
N THR A 14 -32.43 12.92 25.68
CA THR A 14 -32.30 11.65 24.96
C THR A 14 -31.00 11.63 24.15
N VAL A 15 -30.28 10.51 24.19
CA VAL A 15 -28.99 10.24 23.53
C VAL A 15 -29.15 10.09 22.01
N SER A 16 -29.59 11.14 21.31
CA SER A 16 -29.77 11.10 19.85
C SER A 16 -29.23 12.32 19.09
N GLN A 17 -28.39 13.16 19.70
CA GLN A 17 -27.88 14.40 19.09
C GLN A 17 -26.36 14.60 19.24
N ILE A 18 -25.54 13.57 19.05
CA ILE A 18 -24.08 13.72 18.94
C ILE A 18 -23.57 13.44 17.50
N GLY A 19 -24.48 13.19 16.55
CA GLY A 19 -24.12 12.77 15.18
C GLY A 19 -24.32 13.82 14.07
N SER A 20 -24.29 15.12 14.37
CA SER A 20 -24.74 16.13 13.36
C SER A 20 -23.97 17.46 13.37
N ALA A 21 -22.80 17.55 14.00
CA ALA A 21 -22.08 18.83 14.15
C ALA A 21 -21.06 19.14 13.03
N LEU A 22 -20.93 18.32 11.99
CA LEU A 22 -20.02 18.60 10.85
C LEU A 22 -20.75 18.89 9.53
N GLN A 23 -22.08 18.97 9.53
CA GLN A 23 -22.87 19.19 8.30
C GLN A 23 -23.54 20.57 8.23
N GLU A 24 -23.28 21.47 9.18
CA GLU A 24 -23.85 22.84 9.22
C GLU A 24 -22.83 23.98 8.95
N GLN A 25 -21.64 23.68 8.42
CA GLN A 25 -20.70 24.73 7.98
C GLN A 25 -20.85 25.08 6.48
N GLN A 26 -21.74 24.43 5.73
CA GLN A 26 -21.75 24.52 4.27
C GLN A 26 -22.72 25.56 3.68
N GLN A 27 -23.00 26.64 4.42
CA GLN A 27 -23.83 27.72 3.88
C GLN A 27 -23.55 29.08 4.54
N SER A 28 -22.36 29.67 4.28
CA SER A 28 -22.20 31.12 4.49
C SER A 28 -21.37 31.85 3.42
N THR A 29 -20.85 31.15 2.42
CA THR A 29 -20.43 31.73 1.14
C THR A 29 -20.86 30.74 0.06
N GLY A 30 -21.36 31.19 -1.09
CA GLY A 30 -21.78 30.30 -2.18
C GLY A 30 -20.62 29.53 -2.87
N SER A 31 -19.52 29.30 -2.16
CA SER A 31 -18.33 28.59 -2.65
C SER A 31 -18.24 27.19 -2.04
N CYS A 32 -17.81 26.24 -2.86
CA CYS A 32 -17.50 24.87 -2.46
C CYS A 32 -16.02 24.67 -2.06
N ASP A 33 -15.28 25.77 -1.88
CA ASP A 33 -13.89 25.74 -1.47
C ASP A 33 -13.74 25.28 -0.01
N LEU A 34 -12.78 24.40 0.25
CA LEU A 34 -12.48 23.89 1.59
C LEU A 34 -10.98 23.94 1.89
N GLU A 35 -10.63 24.39 3.09
CA GLU A 35 -9.29 24.23 3.66
C GLU A 35 -9.38 23.43 4.96
N ILE A 36 -8.77 22.24 4.95
CA ILE A 36 -8.81 21.28 6.05
C ILE A 36 -7.41 21.15 6.61
N THR A 37 -7.31 21.17 7.94
CA THR A 37 -6.04 21.01 8.63
C THR A 37 -6.08 19.88 9.64
N SER A 38 -4.94 19.21 9.83
CA SER A 38 -4.86 18.08 10.77
C SER A 38 -4.98 18.46 12.25
N ARG A 39 -5.08 19.77 12.56
CA ARG A 39 -5.48 20.26 13.90
C ARG A 39 -6.97 20.14 14.15
N MET A 40 -7.78 20.34 13.11
CA MET A 40 -9.23 20.35 13.22
C MET A 40 -9.73 18.92 13.23
N ASP A 41 -9.41 18.18 12.17
CA ASP A 41 -9.87 16.81 11.97
C ASP A 41 -8.74 15.94 11.41
N LYS A 42 -8.60 14.72 11.94
CA LYS A 42 -7.62 13.73 11.42
C LYS A 42 -8.13 12.96 10.21
N SER A 43 -9.44 12.93 10.00
CA SER A 43 -10.06 12.26 8.87
C SER A 43 -11.47 12.76 8.67
N GLY A 44 -11.97 12.67 7.44
CA GLY A 44 -13.35 13.00 7.13
C GLY A 44 -13.72 12.59 5.72
N THR A 45 -14.94 12.92 5.33
CA THR A 45 -15.48 12.64 3.99
C THR A 45 -15.80 13.95 3.29
N ILE A 46 -15.46 14.05 2.01
CA ILE A 46 -15.83 15.16 1.13
C ILE A 46 -16.57 14.60 -0.07
N THR A 47 -17.63 15.29 -0.45
CA THR A 47 -18.40 14.98 -1.64
C THR A 47 -18.47 16.18 -2.56
N SER A 48 -18.66 15.93 -3.86
CA SER A 48 -19.06 16.98 -4.79
C SER A 48 -20.39 17.62 -4.34
N PRO A 49 -20.67 18.88 -4.72
CA PRO A 49 -21.96 19.51 -4.43
C PRO A 49 -23.14 18.68 -4.95
N ASN A 50 -24.23 18.65 -4.18
CA ASN A 50 -25.45 17.88 -4.41
C ASN A 50 -25.32 16.35 -4.38
N TYR A 51 -24.14 15.78 -4.13
CA TYR A 51 -23.95 14.32 -4.05
C TYR A 51 -24.99 13.64 -3.14
N PRO A 52 -25.61 12.52 -3.55
CA PRO A 52 -25.32 11.72 -4.75
C PRO A 52 -26.08 12.17 -6.02
N ASN A 53 -26.73 13.33 -5.99
CA ASN A 53 -27.41 13.88 -7.17
C ASN A 53 -26.42 14.61 -8.09
N GLN A 54 -26.91 14.98 -9.28
CA GLN A 54 -26.15 15.72 -10.29
C GLN A 54 -25.50 16.98 -9.70
N TYR A 55 -24.19 17.08 -9.85
CA TYR A 55 -23.44 18.29 -9.49
C TYR A 55 -23.72 19.42 -10.50
N PRO A 56 -23.64 20.71 -10.08
CA PRO A 56 -23.85 21.85 -10.97
C PRO A 56 -22.78 21.96 -12.08
N ALA A 57 -23.17 22.47 -13.25
CA ALA A 57 -22.25 22.85 -14.31
C ALA A 57 -21.58 24.22 -14.05
N ASN A 58 -20.47 24.51 -14.74
CA ASN A 58 -19.70 25.77 -14.61
C ASN A 58 -19.22 26.06 -13.19
N LEU A 59 -18.84 25.01 -12.47
CA LEU A 59 -18.37 25.03 -11.10
C LEU A 59 -16.85 24.88 -11.05
N ARG A 60 -16.20 25.59 -10.13
CA ARG A 60 -14.81 25.36 -9.73
C ARG A 60 -14.73 25.33 -8.21
N CYS A 61 -14.33 24.19 -7.64
CA CYS A 61 -14.08 24.03 -6.21
C CYS A 61 -12.60 23.78 -5.96
N SER A 62 -12.04 24.42 -4.93
CA SER A 62 -10.69 24.20 -4.45
C SER A 62 -10.69 23.48 -3.11
N TYR A 63 -9.97 22.36 -3.01
CA TYR A 63 -9.79 21.62 -1.77
C TYR A 63 -8.31 21.66 -1.36
N ARG A 64 -8.01 22.13 -0.15
CA ARG A 64 -6.64 22.21 0.37
C ARG A 64 -6.54 21.44 1.68
N PHE A 65 -5.61 20.50 1.74
CA PHE A 65 -5.38 19.69 2.93
C PHE A 65 -3.98 19.96 3.46
N ARG A 66 -3.89 20.58 4.64
CA ARG A 66 -2.61 20.91 5.28
C ARG A 66 -2.44 20.10 6.55
N SER A 67 -1.51 19.18 6.51
CA SER A 67 -1.09 18.47 7.71
C SER A 67 -0.11 19.31 8.54
N GLN A 68 0.10 18.89 9.78
CA GLN A 68 1.09 19.47 10.68
C GLN A 68 2.14 18.45 11.06
N ASN A 69 3.33 18.93 11.40
CA ASN A 69 4.46 18.09 11.76
C ASN A 69 4.80 17.12 10.61
N ALA A 70 5.14 15.87 10.92
CA ALA A 70 5.58 14.86 9.97
C ALA A 70 4.44 14.08 9.28
N GLU A 71 3.18 14.50 9.44
CA GLU A 71 2.03 13.83 8.84
C GLU A 71 2.03 13.93 7.29
N ARG A 72 1.32 13.00 6.68
CA ARG A 72 0.96 13.00 5.25
C ARG A 72 -0.54 13.00 5.12
N VAL A 73 -1.04 13.55 4.02
CA VAL A 73 -2.45 13.52 3.67
C VAL A 73 -2.67 12.39 2.68
N GLN A 74 -3.59 11.49 2.99
CA GLN A 74 -4.07 10.44 2.09
C GLN A 74 -5.49 10.76 1.65
N LEU A 75 -5.75 10.68 0.34
CA LEU A 75 -7.08 10.80 -0.26
C LEU A 75 -7.50 9.45 -0.85
N VAL A 76 -8.67 8.95 -0.47
CA VAL A 76 -9.21 7.66 -0.94
C VAL A 76 -10.60 7.87 -1.51
N PHE A 77 -10.76 7.63 -2.81
CA PHE A 77 -12.06 7.71 -3.47
C PHE A 77 -12.90 6.48 -3.16
N THR A 78 -14.20 6.70 -2.95
CA THR A 78 -15.19 5.63 -2.68
C THR A 78 -16.34 5.64 -3.68
N ASP A 79 -16.49 6.72 -4.43
CA ASP A 79 -17.42 6.85 -5.55
C ASP A 79 -16.86 7.92 -6.49
N PHE A 80 -16.93 7.67 -7.81
CA PHE A 80 -16.44 8.59 -8.83
C PHE A 80 -17.23 8.40 -10.12
N ASP A 81 -17.89 9.46 -10.56
CA ASP A 81 -18.80 9.46 -11.70
C ASP A 81 -18.94 10.89 -12.23
N LEU A 82 -18.01 11.29 -13.10
CA LEU A 82 -17.96 12.58 -13.75
C LEU A 82 -18.34 12.48 -15.23
N TYR A 83 -18.91 13.56 -15.76
CA TYR A 83 -19.28 13.67 -17.15
C TYR A 83 -18.03 13.69 -18.05
N GLN A 84 -18.14 12.92 -19.13
CA GLN A 84 -17.18 12.86 -20.21
C GLN A 84 -17.93 13.09 -21.54
N PRO A 85 -17.49 14.02 -22.39
CA PRO A 85 -18.09 14.21 -23.70
C PRO A 85 -18.04 12.93 -24.57
N PRO A 86 -19.08 12.64 -25.37
CA PRO A 86 -19.05 11.54 -26.33
C PRO A 86 -17.94 11.73 -27.37
N ASP A 87 -17.42 10.62 -27.92
CA ASP A 87 -16.42 10.54 -29.01
C ASP A 87 -14.95 10.82 -28.65
N HIS A 88 -14.59 10.84 -27.37
CA HIS A 88 -13.20 11.01 -26.93
C HIS A 88 -12.65 9.81 -26.16
N GLU A 89 -12.63 8.63 -26.79
CA GLU A 89 -12.13 7.38 -26.19
C GLU A 89 -10.63 7.37 -25.85
N ASN A 90 -9.87 8.45 -26.07
CA ASN A 90 -8.43 8.54 -25.76
C ASN A 90 -8.00 9.91 -25.19
N SER A 91 -8.90 10.64 -24.51
CA SER A 91 -8.57 11.96 -23.97
C SER A 91 -7.99 11.88 -22.56
N LEU A 92 -6.93 12.64 -22.31
CA LEU A 92 -6.23 12.80 -21.02
C LEU A 92 -7.04 13.61 -19.98
N CYS A 93 -8.38 13.47 -19.96
CA CYS A 93 -9.28 14.25 -19.08
C CYS A 93 -9.06 15.78 -19.16
N ARG A 94 -8.74 16.30 -20.35
CA ARG A 94 -8.41 17.71 -20.61
C ARG A 94 -9.40 18.39 -21.53
N GLY A 95 -9.51 19.72 -21.42
CA GLY A 95 -10.44 20.53 -22.20
C GLY A 95 -11.81 20.62 -21.52
N GLU A 96 -12.89 20.39 -22.26
CA GLU A 96 -14.29 20.52 -21.80
C GLU A 96 -14.78 19.31 -20.97
N PHE A 97 -13.87 18.61 -20.30
CA PHE A 97 -14.17 17.46 -19.45
C PHE A 97 -14.41 17.94 -18.03
N ASP A 98 -15.43 17.39 -17.38
CA ASP A 98 -15.54 17.54 -15.94
C ASP A 98 -14.45 16.69 -15.29
N HIS A 99 -13.65 17.30 -14.43
CA HIS A 99 -12.46 16.65 -13.92
C HIS A 99 -12.15 16.99 -12.48
N PHE A 100 -11.41 16.08 -11.85
CA PHE A 100 -10.78 16.25 -10.56
C PHE A 100 -9.27 16.22 -10.76
N SER A 101 -8.58 17.33 -10.53
CA SER A 101 -7.12 17.41 -10.61
C SER A 101 -6.52 17.47 -9.22
N ALA A 102 -5.46 16.70 -8.97
CA ALA A 102 -4.75 16.69 -7.70
C ALA A 102 -3.32 17.19 -7.85
N TYR A 103 -2.84 17.92 -6.84
CA TYR A 103 -1.55 18.58 -6.84
C TYR A 103 -0.84 18.38 -5.50
N VAL A 104 0.47 18.09 -5.54
CA VAL A 104 1.33 17.98 -4.36
C VAL A 104 2.36 19.10 -4.33
N ASP A 105 2.77 19.49 -3.14
CA ASP A 105 3.86 20.45 -2.96
C ASP A 105 5.22 19.75 -3.00
N LEU A 106 6.04 20.14 -3.97
CA LEU A 106 7.43 19.69 -4.13
C LEU A 106 8.36 20.90 -3.95
N ASP A 107 8.74 21.17 -2.71
CA ASP A 107 9.65 22.25 -2.29
C ASP A 107 9.16 23.66 -2.67
N GLY A 108 7.89 23.94 -2.36
CA GLY A 108 7.25 25.24 -2.61
C GLY A 108 6.66 25.37 -4.02
N ARG A 109 6.73 24.32 -4.84
CA ARG A 109 6.11 24.26 -6.15
C ARG A 109 5.01 23.21 -6.17
N MET A 110 3.78 23.65 -6.46
CA MET A 110 2.68 22.73 -6.75
C MET A 110 2.96 21.98 -8.05
N SER A 111 2.97 20.65 -7.98
CA SER A 111 3.12 19.73 -9.11
C SER A 111 1.85 18.93 -9.26
N GLU A 112 1.36 18.78 -10.50
CA GLU A 112 0.22 17.91 -10.79
C GLU A 112 0.61 16.46 -10.54
N VAL A 113 -0.22 15.78 -9.75
CA VAL A 113 -0.17 14.33 -9.59
C VAL A 113 -0.80 13.73 -10.83
N ASP A 114 -2.10 13.99 -11.03
CA ASP A 114 -2.89 13.51 -12.15
C ASP A 114 -4.24 14.26 -12.24
N THR A 115 -4.95 14.05 -13.34
CA THR A 115 -6.28 14.61 -13.62
C THR A 115 -7.26 13.48 -14.00
N PHE A 116 -8.34 13.34 -13.23
CA PHE A 116 -9.29 12.25 -13.34
C PHE A 116 -10.65 12.72 -13.87
N CYS A 117 -11.30 11.90 -14.70
CA CYS A 117 -12.63 12.14 -15.25
C CYS A 117 -13.36 10.83 -15.54
N GLY A 118 -14.62 10.91 -15.96
CA GLY A 118 -15.40 9.71 -16.31
C GLY A 118 -15.79 8.88 -15.07
N VAL A 119 -15.82 7.57 -15.23
CA VAL A 119 -16.33 6.61 -14.22
C VAL A 119 -15.24 5.71 -13.64
N GLU A 120 -14.01 5.82 -14.12
CA GLU A 120 -12.90 5.04 -13.60
C GLU A 120 -12.55 5.57 -12.21
N MET A 121 -12.47 4.66 -11.23
CA MET A 121 -12.14 5.03 -9.85
C MET A 121 -10.68 5.50 -9.79
N PRO A 122 -10.42 6.73 -9.33
CA PRO A 122 -9.04 7.20 -9.20
C PRO A 122 -8.25 6.36 -8.19
N PRO A 123 -6.94 6.13 -8.41
CA PRO A 123 -6.06 5.58 -7.40
C PRO A 123 -6.07 6.43 -6.12
N GLN A 124 -5.79 5.81 -4.97
CA GLN A 124 -5.58 6.59 -3.75
C GLN A 124 -4.34 7.48 -3.89
N LEU A 125 -4.41 8.69 -3.35
CA LEU A 125 -3.36 9.72 -3.50
C LEU A 125 -2.75 10.04 -2.14
N MET A 126 -1.48 10.42 -2.14
CA MET A 126 -0.78 10.83 -0.93
C MET A 126 0.07 12.07 -1.18
N SER A 127 0.11 12.98 -0.20
CA SER A 127 0.99 14.13 -0.25
C SER A 127 2.47 13.72 -0.17
N SER A 128 3.34 14.39 -0.91
CA SER A 128 4.80 14.23 -0.76
C SER A 128 5.32 14.78 0.57
N GLN A 129 4.74 15.91 1.00
CA GLN A 129 5.06 16.60 2.25
C GLN A 129 3.76 16.87 3.02
N ASN A 130 3.59 18.08 3.55
CA ASN A 130 2.47 18.42 4.41
C ASN A 130 1.23 18.92 3.65
N LEU A 131 1.28 19.11 2.33
CA LEU A 131 0.19 19.66 1.52
C LEU A 131 -0.15 18.76 0.33
N ILE A 132 -1.44 18.47 0.18
CA ILE A 132 -2.05 18.09 -1.10
C ILE A 132 -3.22 19.06 -1.35
N ALA A 133 -3.36 19.51 -2.59
CA ALA A 133 -4.46 20.33 -3.04
C ALA A 133 -5.18 19.61 -4.18
N ALA A 134 -6.45 19.94 -4.38
CA ALA A 134 -7.21 19.43 -5.50
C ALA A 134 -8.19 20.48 -6.02
N GLU A 135 -8.55 20.34 -7.29
CA GLU A 135 -9.58 21.14 -7.93
C GLU A 135 -10.63 20.23 -8.57
N PHE A 136 -11.90 20.54 -8.34
CA PHE A 136 -13.01 19.95 -9.08
C PHE A 136 -13.58 21.01 -10.01
N VAL A 137 -13.46 20.77 -11.31
CA VAL A 137 -13.89 21.71 -12.36
C VAL A 137 -14.95 21.04 -13.22
N THR A 138 -16.03 21.75 -13.46
CA THR A 138 -17.11 21.30 -14.33
C THR A 138 -17.41 22.36 -15.38
N HIS A 139 -17.80 21.90 -16.56
CA HIS A 139 -18.06 22.73 -17.72
C HIS A 139 -19.53 22.70 -18.10
N GLN A 140 -19.91 23.61 -19.01
CA GLN A 140 -21.24 23.57 -19.59
C GLN A 140 -21.36 22.33 -20.49
N TYR A 141 -22.44 21.55 -20.32
CA TYR A 141 -22.70 20.41 -21.16
C TYR A 141 -22.90 20.84 -22.62
N ILE A 142 -21.99 20.40 -23.49
CA ILE A 142 -22.08 20.60 -24.94
C ILE A 142 -23.26 19.80 -25.50
N VAL A 143 -23.46 18.59 -24.98
CA VAL A 143 -24.56 17.68 -25.32
C VAL A 143 -25.29 17.32 -24.04
N GLN A 144 -26.63 17.26 -24.09
CA GLN A 144 -27.41 16.87 -22.91
C GLN A 144 -26.95 15.49 -22.39
N PRO A 145 -26.60 15.39 -21.11
CA PRO A 145 -26.14 14.13 -20.54
C PRO A 145 -27.27 13.10 -20.58
N LYS A 146 -26.95 11.88 -21.02
CA LYS A 146 -27.92 10.77 -21.16
C LYS A 146 -28.45 10.27 -19.80
N ARG A 147 -27.75 10.58 -18.72
CA ARG A 147 -28.05 10.22 -17.33
C ARG A 147 -27.47 11.28 -16.39
N PRO A 148 -27.94 11.39 -15.13
CA PRO A 148 -27.23 12.15 -14.13
C PRO A 148 -25.87 11.48 -13.79
N TYR A 149 -24.89 12.32 -13.46
CA TYR A 149 -23.56 11.99 -12.97
C TYR A 149 -23.48 12.35 -11.49
N ARG A 150 -23.16 11.37 -10.65
CA ARG A 150 -23.25 11.52 -9.19
C ARG A 150 -22.16 12.41 -8.61
N GLY A 151 -21.06 12.61 -9.34
CA GLY A 151 -19.90 13.36 -8.87
C GLY A 151 -18.90 12.44 -8.16
N PHE A 152 -18.34 12.88 -7.04
CA PHE A 152 -17.37 12.09 -6.29
C PHE A 152 -17.67 12.06 -4.80
N ARG A 153 -17.18 11.01 -4.15
CA ARG A 153 -17.06 10.91 -2.69
C ARG A 153 -15.68 10.39 -2.32
N MET A 154 -14.91 11.20 -1.61
CA MET A 154 -13.56 10.86 -1.12
C MET A 154 -13.47 10.93 0.40
N ILE A 155 -12.59 10.11 0.96
CA ILE A 155 -12.21 10.12 2.36
C ILE A 155 -10.79 10.68 2.44
N TYR A 156 -10.57 11.70 3.27
CA TYR A 156 -9.23 12.18 3.60
C TYR A 156 -8.77 11.62 4.95
N ARG A 157 -7.47 11.37 5.08
CA ARG A 157 -6.83 10.96 6.34
C ARG A 157 -5.47 11.63 6.49
N PHE A 158 -5.17 12.11 7.69
CA PHE A 158 -3.84 12.54 8.08
C PHE A 158 -3.14 11.35 8.76
N VAL A 159 -2.05 10.86 8.16
CA VAL A 159 -1.37 9.63 8.59
C VAL A 159 0.12 9.88 8.77
N THR A 160 0.76 9.17 9.70
CA THR A 160 2.22 9.22 9.93
C THR A 160 2.93 7.97 9.42
N ASP A 161 2.18 6.93 9.08
CA ASP A 161 2.70 5.61 8.71
C ASP A 161 2.76 5.39 7.20
N PHE A 162 2.64 6.45 6.39
CA PHE A 162 2.70 6.37 4.93
C PHE A 162 1.66 5.40 4.32
N GLY A 163 0.59 5.04 5.06
CA GLY A 163 -0.38 4.03 4.64
C GLY A 163 0.10 2.58 4.82
N ILE A 164 1.28 2.38 5.41
CA ILE A 164 1.88 1.07 5.69
C ILE A 164 1.47 0.64 7.11
N LYS A 165 0.78 -0.50 7.19
CA LYS A 165 0.26 -1.10 8.43
C LYS A 165 1.03 -2.37 8.83
N SER A 166 1.96 -2.81 7.98
CA SER A 166 2.83 -3.96 8.21
C SER A 166 4.16 -3.53 8.84
N GLY A 167 4.71 -4.39 9.69
CA GLY A 167 5.92 -4.06 10.46
C GLY A 167 5.66 -2.99 11.51
N ARG A 168 6.66 -2.73 12.35
CA ARG A 168 6.62 -1.64 13.32
C ARG A 168 7.30 -0.41 12.74
N SER A 169 6.73 0.77 12.97
CA SER A 169 7.40 2.02 12.61
C SER A 169 8.68 2.17 13.42
N ASP A 170 9.76 2.56 12.75
CA ASP A 170 11.06 2.86 13.33
C ASP A 170 11.35 4.35 13.17
N SER A 171 11.95 4.98 14.19
CA SER A 171 12.20 6.42 14.20
C SER A 171 13.55 6.81 13.58
N SER A 172 14.27 5.88 12.95
CA SER A 172 15.57 6.14 12.34
C SER A 172 15.48 7.12 11.16
N HIS A 173 14.42 7.03 10.37
CA HIS A 173 14.09 7.97 9.31
C HIS A 173 12.59 8.29 9.35
N THR A 174 12.17 9.33 8.62
CA THR A 174 10.76 9.72 8.51
C THR A 174 9.88 8.56 8.04
N CYS A 175 10.36 7.77 7.08
CA CYS A 175 9.70 6.57 6.60
C CYS A 175 10.60 5.35 6.85
N SER A 176 10.33 4.63 7.94
CA SER A 176 11.09 3.43 8.30
C SER A 176 10.20 2.41 8.97
N PHE A 177 10.34 1.15 8.53
CA PHE A 177 9.59 0.01 9.03
C PHE A 177 10.53 -1.13 9.35
N TYR A 178 10.32 -1.76 10.50
CA TYR A 178 11.12 -2.87 10.97
C TYR A 178 10.27 -4.14 11.07
N TYR A 179 10.84 -5.25 10.65
CA TYR A 179 10.24 -6.58 10.63
C TYR A 179 11.17 -7.55 11.37
N SER A 180 10.68 -8.14 12.45
CA SER A 180 11.45 -9.11 13.23
C SER A 180 10.93 -10.52 13.07
N SER A 181 11.82 -11.49 12.88
CA SER A 181 11.49 -12.91 12.99
C SER A 181 10.97 -13.32 14.38
N ALA A 182 11.31 -12.56 15.43
CA ALA A 182 10.82 -12.76 16.79
C ALA A 182 9.34 -12.36 16.95
N GLU A 183 8.85 -11.46 16.10
CA GLU A 183 7.46 -10.99 16.09
C GLU A 183 6.61 -11.80 15.10
N SER A 184 7.12 -11.97 13.88
CA SER A 184 6.48 -12.80 12.86
C SER A 184 7.50 -13.39 11.89
N THR A 185 7.34 -14.67 11.56
CA THR A 185 8.21 -15.37 10.62
C THR A 185 7.90 -15.07 9.16
N ASN A 186 6.75 -14.47 8.86
CA ASN A 186 6.37 -14.04 7.52
C ASN A 186 5.34 -12.90 7.59
N GLY A 187 5.06 -12.28 6.45
CA GLY A 187 4.04 -11.25 6.35
C GLY A 187 4.12 -10.52 5.03
N THR A 188 3.49 -9.35 4.96
CA THR A 188 3.49 -8.48 3.79
C THR A 188 4.37 -7.26 4.01
N PHE A 189 4.84 -6.67 2.91
CA PHE A 189 5.48 -5.37 2.87
C PHE A 189 5.17 -4.73 1.51
N TYR A 190 5.03 -3.42 1.47
CA TYR A 190 4.54 -2.72 0.29
C TYR A 190 4.95 -1.25 0.31
N SER A 191 4.91 -0.62 -0.86
CA SER A 191 5.26 0.80 -1.01
C SER A 191 4.29 1.71 -0.24
N PRO A 192 4.72 2.93 0.11
CA PRO A 192 3.82 3.95 0.64
C PRO A 192 2.57 4.09 -0.22
N ASN A 193 1.44 4.30 0.43
CA ASN A 193 0.15 4.52 -0.23
C ASN A 193 -0.28 3.44 -1.23
N TYR A 194 0.25 2.21 -1.20
CA TYR A 194 -0.30 1.10 -1.98
C TYR A 194 -1.76 0.81 -1.57
N PRO A 195 -2.70 0.50 -2.50
CA PRO A 195 -2.54 0.30 -3.95
C PRO A 195 -2.74 1.57 -4.82
N GLY A 196 -2.32 2.74 -4.37
CA GLY A 196 -2.33 3.97 -5.17
C GLY A 196 -0.95 4.56 -5.38
N TYR A 197 -0.90 5.78 -5.86
CA TYR A 197 0.36 6.43 -6.21
C TYR A 197 1.22 6.66 -4.98
N TYR A 198 2.45 6.16 -4.98
CA TYR A 198 3.39 6.48 -3.92
C TYR A 198 3.75 7.98 -4.00
N PRO A 199 4.02 8.63 -2.86
CA PRO A 199 4.41 10.03 -2.86
C PRO A 199 5.78 10.24 -3.52
N ARG A 200 5.88 11.26 -4.37
CA ARG A 200 7.14 11.75 -4.95
C ARG A 200 8.09 12.27 -3.86
N LYS A 201 9.41 12.28 -4.12
CA LYS A 201 10.46 12.71 -3.18
C LYS A 201 10.40 11.99 -1.83
N THR A 202 10.16 10.69 -1.86
CA THR A 202 10.04 9.87 -0.66
C THR A 202 11.07 8.76 -0.67
N GLU A 203 11.83 8.65 0.42
CA GLU A 203 12.72 7.53 0.69
C GLU A 203 12.18 6.75 1.89
N CYS A 204 11.95 5.45 1.70
CA CYS A 204 11.39 4.56 2.70
C CYS A 204 12.29 3.34 2.92
N HIS A 205 12.54 3.06 4.18
CA HIS A 205 13.43 1.99 4.63
C HIS A 205 12.62 0.83 5.22
N TYR A 206 12.93 -0.38 4.77
CA TYR A 206 12.37 -1.62 5.34
C TYR A 206 13.51 -2.47 5.85
N THR A 207 13.55 -2.70 7.16
CA THR A 207 14.57 -3.51 7.81
C THR A 207 13.99 -4.85 8.22
N PHE A 208 14.56 -5.94 7.71
CA PHE A 208 14.19 -7.30 8.06
C PHE A 208 15.31 -7.92 8.91
N ASP A 209 14.97 -8.33 10.13
CA ASP A 209 15.91 -8.85 11.11
C ASP A 209 15.52 -10.26 11.58
N GLY A 210 16.25 -11.23 11.06
CA GLY A 210 16.13 -12.65 11.33
C GLY A 210 16.89 -13.08 12.58
N ALA A 211 16.53 -14.23 13.12
CA ALA A 211 17.32 -14.89 14.14
C ALA A 211 18.63 -15.44 13.54
N PRO A 212 19.66 -15.73 14.37
CA PRO A 212 20.86 -16.40 13.90
C PRO A 212 20.54 -17.66 13.10
N ASN A 213 21.25 -17.88 12.00
CA ASN A 213 21.02 -18.95 11.01
C ASN A 213 19.73 -18.84 10.19
N GLN A 214 19.03 -17.70 10.21
CA GLN A 214 17.97 -17.43 9.26
C GLN A 214 18.48 -16.67 8.03
N LYS A 215 17.64 -16.65 7.01
CA LYS A 215 17.68 -15.75 5.86
C LYS A 215 16.33 -15.10 5.68
N VAL A 216 16.31 -14.00 4.95
CA VAL A 216 15.12 -13.26 4.57
C VAL A 216 14.89 -13.51 3.08
N ARG A 217 13.70 -13.98 2.74
CA ARG A 217 13.24 -14.08 1.36
C ARG A 217 12.12 -13.08 1.14
N LEU A 218 12.24 -12.26 0.10
CA LEU A 218 11.23 -11.30 -0.32
C LEU A 218 10.68 -11.70 -1.70
N THR A 219 9.36 -11.77 -1.83
CA THR A 219 8.68 -12.08 -3.08
C THR A 219 7.71 -10.97 -3.44
N PHE A 220 7.81 -10.44 -4.65
CA PHE A 220 6.94 -9.38 -5.15
C PHE A 220 5.83 -10.02 -5.99
N THR A 221 4.57 -9.74 -5.64
CA THR A 221 3.42 -10.14 -6.45
C THR A 221 2.89 -9.00 -7.29
N TYR A 222 3.26 -7.76 -6.95
CA TYR A 222 2.96 -6.57 -7.72
C TYR A 222 4.19 -5.65 -7.77
N PHE A 223 4.48 -5.11 -8.95
CA PHE A 223 5.61 -4.20 -9.15
C PHE A 223 5.36 -3.25 -10.33
N ASP A 224 5.21 -1.98 -9.98
CA ASP A 224 4.97 -0.82 -10.81
C ASP A 224 5.67 0.40 -10.17
N VAL A 225 7.01 0.37 -10.19
CA VAL A 225 7.85 1.50 -9.75
C VAL A 225 8.29 2.24 -11.00
N GLU A 226 8.16 3.56 -11.03
CA GLU A 226 8.53 4.38 -12.18
C GLU A 226 10.02 4.24 -12.50
N GLY A 227 10.33 4.16 -13.79
CA GLY A 227 11.71 4.21 -14.23
C GLY A 227 11.92 3.63 -15.61
N PHE A 228 13.08 3.95 -16.16
CA PHE A 228 13.46 3.57 -17.52
C PHE A 228 14.89 3.02 -17.60
N GLY A 229 15.20 2.38 -18.71
CA GLY A 229 16.54 1.86 -18.98
C GLY A 229 17.02 0.84 -17.95
N GLN A 230 18.24 1.04 -17.43
CA GLN A 230 18.90 0.12 -16.50
C GLN A 230 18.66 0.42 -15.02
N CYS A 231 17.85 1.44 -14.70
CA CYS A 231 17.58 1.85 -13.32
C CYS A 231 18.85 2.24 -12.53
N ASP A 232 19.85 2.83 -13.20
CA ASP A 232 21.10 3.24 -12.56
C ASP A 232 21.03 4.68 -12.03
N ASN A 233 22.15 5.20 -11.50
CA ASN A 233 22.19 6.55 -10.95
C ASN A 233 21.96 7.65 -12.00
N GLU A 234 22.08 7.35 -13.30
CA GLU A 234 21.91 8.32 -14.39
C GLU A 234 20.46 8.39 -14.87
N SER A 235 19.72 7.29 -14.69
CA SER A 235 18.36 7.10 -15.21
C SER A 235 17.26 7.95 -14.57
N GLN A 236 17.54 8.89 -13.66
CA GLN A 236 16.53 9.72 -12.95
C GLN A 236 15.24 8.95 -12.60
N SER A 237 15.38 7.67 -12.28
CA SER A 237 14.28 6.74 -12.08
C SER A 237 14.06 6.56 -10.60
N ASP A 238 12.84 6.23 -10.23
CA ASP A 238 12.57 5.67 -8.91
C ASP A 238 13.19 4.29 -8.83
N PHE A 239 13.39 3.77 -7.61
CA PHE A 239 13.97 2.45 -7.48
C PHE A 239 13.64 1.77 -6.17
N ILE A 240 13.74 0.46 -6.21
CA ILE A 240 13.98 -0.37 -5.04
C ILE A 240 15.41 -0.93 -5.10
N GLU A 241 16.13 -0.85 -3.99
CA GLU A 241 17.44 -1.46 -3.81
C GLU A 241 17.50 -2.24 -2.51
N PHE A 242 18.44 -3.19 -2.46
CA PHE A 242 18.58 -4.15 -1.38
C PHE A 242 19.97 -4.04 -0.75
N SER A 243 20.14 -4.44 0.50
CA SER A 243 21.45 -4.52 1.16
C SER A 243 21.48 -5.65 2.17
N ASN A 244 22.57 -6.43 2.17
CA ASN A 244 22.84 -7.48 3.16
C ASN A 244 23.54 -6.94 4.42
N TYR A 245 23.77 -5.63 4.51
CA TYR A 245 24.64 -5.03 5.52
C TYR A 245 23.89 -4.02 6.37
N ARG A 246 24.16 -4.07 7.68
CA ARG A 246 23.59 -3.16 8.68
C ARG A 246 24.19 -1.75 8.60
N THR A 247 25.31 -1.59 7.89
CA THR A 247 25.97 -0.33 7.56
C THR A 247 25.81 0.00 6.08
N MET A 248 26.18 1.21 5.66
CA MET A 248 26.30 1.51 4.22
C MET A 248 27.29 0.55 3.57
N ASP A 249 26.84 -0.17 2.54
CA ASP A 249 27.66 -1.07 1.74
C ASP A 249 27.44 -0.81 0.23
N ARG A 250 28.23 -1.50 -0.58
CA ARG A 250 28.34 -1.47 -2.03
C ARG A 250 26.96 -1.64 -2.68
N LYS A 251 26.54 -0.60 -3.41
CA LYS A 251 25.26 -0.51 -4.14
C LYS A 251 24.91 -1.82 -4.85
N LEU A 252 23.86 -2.51 -4.40
CA LEU A 252 23.26 -3.64 -5.11
C LEU A 252 22.46 -3.15 -6.33
N PRO A 253 22.08 -4.05 -7.24
CA PRO A 253 21.23 -3.72 -8.38
C PRO A 253 19.92 -3.04 -7.92
N ARG A 254 19.58 -1.96 -8.63
CA ARG A 254 18.29 -1.26 -8.50
C ARG A 254 17.25 -1.85 -9.43
N TYR A 255 15.99 -1.81 -9.03
CA TYR A 255 14.87 -2.30 -9.82
C TYR A 255 13.80 -1.21 -9.96
N CYS A 256 13.31 -1.04 -11.19
CA CYS A 256 12.25 -0.12 -11.57
C CYS A 256 11.76 -0.43 -12.99
N GLY A 257 10.59 0.09 -13.36
CA GLY A 257 9.94 -0.11 -14.65
C GLY A 257 9.95 -1.57 -15.09
N ASN A 258 10.56 -1.83 -16.25
CA ASN A 258 10.68 -3.18 -16.82
C ASN A 258 11.76 -4.04 -16.15
N ARG A 259 12.68 -3.43 -15.39
CA ARG A 259 13.70 -4.15 -14.62
C ARG A 259 13.13 -4.54 -13.26
N LYS A 260 12.25 -5.54 -13.26
CA LYS A 260 11.55 -6.02 -12.05
C LYS A 260 12.44 -6.96 -11.20
N PRO A 261 12.23 -7.06 -9.88
CA PRO A 261 12.85 -8.11 -9.07
C PRO A 261 12.55 -9.51 -9.65
N PRO A 262 13.46 -10.50 -9.48
CA PRO A 262 13.23 -11.85 -9.98
C PRO A 262 11.91 -12.45 -9.47
N GLU A 263 11.17 -13.15 -10.33
CA GLU A 263 9.88 -13.77 -9.97
C GLU A 263 9.99 -14.77 -8.82
N LYS A 264 11.13 -15.46 -8.71
CA LYS A 264 11.41 -16.39 -7.60
C LYS A 264 11.65 -15.67 -6.26
N GLY A 265 11.68 -14.34 -6.25
CA GLY A 265 12.03 -13.50 -5.12
C GLY A 265 13.54 -13.23 -5.02
N VAL A 266 13.88 -12.32 -4.14
CA VAL A 266 15.26 -12.03 -3.71
C VAL A 266 15.49 -12.61 -2.32
N GLU A 267 16.72 -13.03 -2.03
CA GLU A 267 17.08 -13.65 -0.77
C GLU A 267 18.34 -12.99 -0.20
N SER A 268 18.35 -12.76 1.11
CA SER A 268 19.52 -12.26 1.81
C SER A 268 20.62 -13.31 1.96
N GLU A 269 21.84 -12.84 2.16
CA GLU A 269 22.99 -13.70 2.43
C GLU A 269 22.92 -14.30 3.84
N ASN A 270 22.44 -13.51 4.81
CA ASN A 270 22.39 -13.83 6.23
C ASN A 270 21.04 -13.42 6.85
N ASP A 271 21.00 -13.33 8.17
CA ASP A 271 19.84 -12.98 8.99
C ASP A 271 19.30 -11.56 8.76
N PHE A 272 20.07 -10.70 8.10
CA PHE A 272 19.70 -9.31 7.88
C PHE A 272 19.40 -9.01 6.41
N TYR A 273 18.36 -8.21 6.17
CA TYR A 273 18.11 -7.62 4.87
C TYR A 273 17.50 -6.23 4.99
N HIS A 274 18.04 -5.27 4.25
CA HIS A 274 17.54 -3.90 4.21
C HIS A 274 17.10 -3.55 2.80
N VAL A 275 15.95 -2.89 2.70
CA VAL A 275 15.35 -2.47 1.44
C VAL A 275 15.14 -0.97 1.48
N ILE A 276 15.60 -0.28 0.44
CA ILE A 276 15.34 1.14 0.24
C ILE A 276 14.44 1.26 -0.98
N PHE A 277 13.29 1.91 -0.78
CA PHE A 277 12.49 2.46 -1.86
C PHE A 277 12.73 3.96 -1.94
N SER A 278 13.08 4.48 -3.11
CA SER A 278 13.35 5.90 -3.30
C SER A 278 12.62 6.42 -4.53
N SER A 279 11.86 7.50 -4.36
CA SER A 279 11.17 8.22 -5.42
C SER A 279 11.73 9.63 -5.64
N ASN A 280 11.70 10.08 -6.90
CA ASN A 280 12.12 11.41 -7.33
C ASN A 280 10.93 12.38 -7.42
N SER A 281 11.13 13.58 -8.00
CA SER A 281 10.09 14.63 -8.11
C SER A 281 9.31 14.67 -9.42
N ILE A 282 9.57 13.76 -10.35
CA ILE A 282 9.11 13.86 -11.73
C ILE A 282 7.81 13.09 -11.90
N PHE A 283 7.87 11.77 -11.79
CA PHE A 283 6.75 10.87 -12.03
C PHE A 283 6.59 9.91 -10.85
N ASP A 284 5.39 9.36 -10.72
CA ASP A 284 5.01 8.33 -9.76
C ASP A 284 4.27 7.21 -10.48
N ALA A 285 4.09 6.10 -9.77
CA ALA A 285 3.38 4.92 -10.23
C ALA A 285 2.69 4.26 -9.03
N THR A 286 2.05 3.11 -9.22
CA THR A 286 1.25 2.48 -8.16
C THR A 286 2.06 1.63 -7.17
N GLY A 287 3.38 1.54 -7.37
CA GLY A 287 4.34 1.02 -6.43
C GLY A 287 4.48 -0.49 -6.42
N PHE A 288 4.66 -1.10 -5.24
CA PHE A 288 4.90 -2.53 -5.12
C PHE A 288 4.16 -3.15 -3.94
N PHE A 289 3.89 -4.44 -4.06
CA PHE A 289 3.37 -5.27 -2.98
C PHE A 289 4.06 -6.64 -2.99
N GLY A 290 4.44 -7.10 -1.81
CA GLY A 290 5.13 -8.37 -1.67
C GLY A 290 4.97 -9.00 -0.30
N PHE A 291 5.57 -10.18 -0.18
CA PHE A 291 5.62 -10.99 1.01
C PHE A 291 7.07 -11.17 1.46
N TYR A 292 7.29 -11.16 2.77
CA TYR A 292 8.56 -11.56 3.36
C TYR A 292 8.42 -12.89 4.09
N GLN A 293 9.51 -13.64 4.16
CA GLN A 293 9.61 -14.85 4.96
C GLN A 293 11.02 -14.95 5.56
N PHE A 294 11.09 -15.23 6.86
CA PHE A 294 12.29 -15.66 7.54
C PHE A 294 12.40 -17.18 7.43
N THR A 295 13.42 -17.66 6.71
CA THR A 295 13.66 -19.09 6.49
C THR A 295 14.90 -19.53 7.25
N SER A 296 14.90 -20.74 7.80
CA SER A 296 16.14 -21.30 8.36
C SER A 296 17.08 -21.64 7.20
N LYS A 297 18.37 -21.31 7.34
CA LYS A 297 19.42 -21.90 6.51
C LYS A 297 19.39 -23.39 6.82
N GLU A 298 18.74 -24.20 5.99
CA GLU A 298 18.62 -25.63 6.23
C GLU A 298 19.98 -26.20 6.67
N GLY A 299 20.00 -26.80 7.85
CA GLY A 299 21.08 -27.69 8.21
C GLY A 299 21.07 -28.80 7.18
N LYS A 300 22.07 -28.82 6.29
CA LYS A 300 22.64 -30.09 5.89
C LYS A 300 23.08 -30.75 7.20
N HIS A 301 22.17 -31.45 7.87
CA HIS A 301 22.58 -32.43 8.85
C HIS A 301 23.61 -33.29 8.13
N PRO A 302 24.85 -33.41 8.64
CA PRO A 302 25.73 -34.41 8.08
C PRO A 302 24.97 -35.72 8.22
N LEU A 303 24.62 -36.35 7.09
CA LEU A 303 24.11 -37.71 7.09
C LEU A 303 25.07 -38.49 7.96
N ARG A 304 24.63 -38.87 9.17
CA ARG A 304 25.45 -39.65 10.07
C ARG A 304 25.66 -40.96 9.34
N ARG A 305 26.83 -41.12 8.74
CA ARG A 305 27.22 -42.33 8.02
C ARG A 305 27.18 -43.44 9.07
N VAL A 306 26.08 -44.18 9.10
CA VAL A 306 26.00 -45.41 9.88
C VAL A 306 27.07 -46.30 9.28
N LYS A 307 28.14 -46.55 10.03
CA LYS A 307 29.10 -47.58 9.66
C LYS A 307 28.30 -48.88 9.66
N SER A 308 28.07 -49.45 8.48
CA SER A 308 27.61 -50.83 8.39
C SER A 308 28.65 -51.68 9.11
N ALA A 309 28.26 -52.29 10.22
CA ALA A 309 29.06 -53.32 10.84
C ALA A 309 29.10 -54.49 9.87
N ALA A 310 30.22 -54.64 9.15
CA ALA A 310 30.50 -55.84 8.38
C ALA A 310 30.61 -56.99 9.38
N TRP A 311 29.56 -57.79 9.49
CA TRP A 311 29.64 -59.08 10.17
C TRP A 311 30.52 -59.97 9.31
N LYS A 312 31.73 -60.26 9.79
CA LYS A 312 32.52 -61.38 9.30
C LYS A 312 31.75 -62.65 9.64
N MET A 313 31.11 -63.25 8.63
CA MET A 313 30.67 -64.63 8.72
C MET A 313 31.94 -65.50 8.83
N HIS A 314 32.24 -65.95 10.04
CA HIS A 314 33.13 -67.09 10.22
C HIS A 314 32.36 -68.32 9.74
N GLY A 315 32.88 -68.95 8.68
CA GLY A 315 32.35 -70.19 8.14
C GLY A 315 32.40 -71.29 9.20
N CYS A 316 31.27 -71.95 9.40
CA CYS A 316 31.20 -73.23 10.10
C CYS A 316 30.84 -74.28 9.05
N TRP A 317 31.80 -75.17 8.77
CA TRP A 317 31.60 -76.37 7.99
C TRP A 317 30.88 -77.40 8.84
N THR A 318 29.68 -77.83 8.43
CA THR A 318 29.18 -79.17 8.77
C THR A 318 28.39 -79.74 7.59
N ASN A 319 28.85 -80.88 7.10
CA ASN A 319 28.21 -81.73 6.11
C ASN A 319 26.82 -82.19 6.59
N ALA A 320 25.78 -81.99 5.79
CA ALA A 320 24.58 -82.83 5.82
C ALA A 320 23.76 -82.70 4.52
N VAL A 321 23.93 -83.73 3.68
CA VAL A 321 22.94 -84.43 2.84
C VAL A 321 21.78 -83.64 2.21
N ILE A 322 21.78 -83.67 0.88
CA ILE A 322 20.74 -83.24 -0.05
C ILE A 322 19.42 -83.98 0.19
N VAL A 323 18.33 -83.26 0.42
CA VAL A 323 16.97 -83.70 0.04
C VAL A 323 16.24 -82.51 -0.58
N ALA A 324 15.92 -82.63 -1.86
CA ALA A 324 15.09 -81.68 -2.59
C ALA A 324 13.62 -81.85 -2.19
N ALA A 325 12.98 -80.76 -1.77
CA ALA A 325 11.52 -80.69 -1.66
C ALA A 325 11.05 -79.31 -2.14
N LEU A 326 10.33 -79.34 -3.27
CA LEU A 326 9.56 -78.24 -3.83
C LEU A 326 8.46 -77.83 -2.85
N CYS A 327 8.33 -76.53 -2.56
CA CYS A 327 7.10 -75.97 -2.01
C CYS A 327 6.86 -74.57 -2.56
N THR A 328 5.99 -74.53 -3.57
CA THR A 328 5.23 -73.35 -4.00
C THR A 328 4.32 -72.90 -2.85
N ILE A 329 4.35 -71.62 -2.47
CA ILE A 329 3.30 -71.02 -1.63
C ILE A 329 2.76 -69.79 -2.34
N SER A 330 1.47 -69.89 -2.61
CA SER A 330 0.56 -68.99 -3.30
C SER A 330 0.19 -67.75 -2.48
N CYS A 331 -0.06 -66.66 -3.20
CA CYS A 331 -0.69 -65.43 -2.71
C CYS A 331 -2.11 -65.69 -2.16
N LEU A 332 -2.48 -64.95 -1.11
CA LEU A 332 -3.86 -64.53 -0.87
C LEU A 332 -3.89 -63.03 -0.52
N PRO A 333 -4.84 -62.24 -1.05
CA PRO A 333 -5.02 -60.84 -0.72
C PRO A 333 -5.91 -60.68 0.53
N LEU A 334 -5.59 -59.68 1.35
CA LEU A 334 -6.46 -59.19 2.43
C LEU A 334 -7.47 -58.19 1.84
N LEU A 335 -8.72 -58.37 2.26
CA LEU A 335 -9.87 -57.48 2.05
C LEU A 335 -9.66 -56.12 2.72
#